data_AF-A0A377XCS2-F1
#
_entry.id   AF-A0A377XCS2-F1
#
_cell.length_a   1.000
_cell.length_b   1.000
_cell.length_c   1.000
_cell.angle_alpha   90.00
_cell.angle_beta   90.00
_cell.angle_gamma   90.00
#
_symmetry.space_group_name_H-M   'P 1'
#
loop_
_entity.id
_entity.type
_entity.pdbx_description
1 polymer ?
#
loop_
_entity_poly.entity_id
_entity_poly.type
_entity_poly.pdbx_seq_one_letter_code
_entity_poly.pdbx_strand_id
1 'polypeptide(L)'
;MGYITTRVIMENTLLTANATLPTYDRSALIPRIVHLGFGAFHRAHQAVYADILASEYGSDWGYIEVNLIGGEQQIADLQQQDLLYTVAEMSADAWTRARWLVW
;
A
#
# COMPACT_ATOMS: atom_id res chain seq x y z
N MET A 1 -33.41 -18.73 -0.26
CA MET A 1 -32.26 -19.19 0.57
C MET A 1 -31.05 -18.38 0.13
N GLY A 2 -30.89 -17.16 0.67
CA GLY A 2 -29.82 -16.24 0.27
C GLY A 2 -28.63 -16.44 1.18
N TYR A 3 -27.46 -16.75 0.62
CA TYR A 3 -26.21 -16.76 1.36
C TYR A 3 -25.76 -15.31 1.54
N ILE A 4 -25.98 -14.78 2.74
CA ILE A 4 -25.39 -13.52 3.18
C ILE A 4 -23.93 -13.86 3.48
N THR A 5 -23.03 -13.60 2.54
CA THR A 5 -21.61 -13.57 2.83
C THR A 5 -21.36 -12.37 3.74
N THR A 6 -21.41 -12.60 5.05
CA THR A 6 -20.80 -11.70 6.01
C THR A 6 -19.31 -11.68 5.67
N ARG A 7 -18.85 -10.67 4.91
CA ARG A 7 -17.44 -10.29 4.96
C ARG A 7 -17.20 -9.94 6.42
N VAL A 8 -16.57 -10.83 7.16
CA VAL A 8 -15.87 -10.46 8.38
C VAL A 8 -14.88 -9.40 7.91
N ILE A 9 -15.18 -8.13 8.19
CA ILE A 9 -14.18 -7.07 8.06
C ILE A 9 -13.18 -7.43 9.15
N MET A 10 -12.14 -8.20 8.78
CA MET A 10 -10.98 -8.35 9.62
C MET A 10 -10.46 -6.93 9.83
N GLU A 11 -10.44 -6.47 11.08
CA GLU A 11 -9.86 -5.17 11.41
C GLU A 11 -8.44 -5.14 10.87
N ASN A 12 -8.20 -4.28 9.89
CA ASN A 12 -6.89 -4.13 9.29
C ASN A 12 -5.99 -3.42 10.31
N THR A 13 -5.21 -4.19 11.06
CA THR A 13 -4.37 -3.70 12.18
C THR A 13 -3.35 -2.65 11.74
N LEU A 14 -3.07 -2.55 10.44
CA LEU A 14 -2.24 -1.53 9.85
C LEU A 14 -2.83 -0.12 10.04
N LEU A 15 -4.16 0.01 10.09
CA LEU A 15 -4.85 1.27 10.30
C LEU A 15 -4.75 1.80 11.74
N THR A 16 -4.33 0.98 12.70
CA THR A 16 -4.17 1.37 14.12
C THR A 16 -2.70 1.47 14.56
N ALA A 17 -1.77 1.27 13.63
CA ALA A 17 -0.35 1.40 13.90
C ALA A 17 0.08 2.86 14.12
N ASN A 18 1.15 3.06 14.90
CA ASN A 18 1.76 4.38 15.09
C ASN A 18 2.58 4.80 13.84
N ALA A 19 1.88 5.26 12.81
CA ALA A 19 2.42 5.53 11.49
C ALA A 19 1.57 6.56 10.73
N THR A 20 2.16 7.24 9.75
CA THR A 20 1.44 8.18 8.87
C THR A 20 0.53 7.41 7.93
N LEU A 21 -0.78 7.44 8.17
CA LEU A 21 -1.82 6.84 7.32
C LEU A 21 -2.06 7.70 6.06
N PRO A 22 -2.53 7.11 4.95
CA PRO A 22 -2.96 7.88 3.79
C PRO A 22 -4.20 8.68 4.16
N THR A 23 -4.20 9.96 3.78
CA THR A 23 -5.31 10.89 4.04
C THR A 23 -6.22 11.09 2.83
N TYR A 24 -5.87 10.49 1.69
CA TYR A 24 -6.64 10.56 0.44
C TYR A 24 -7.63 9.39 0.31
N ASP A 25 -8.70 9.59 -0.48
CA ASP A 25 -9.63 8.52 -0.84
C ASP A 25 -8.97 7.57 -1.84
N ARG A 26 -8.55 6.40 -1.34
CA ARG A 26 -7.91 5.36 -2.15
C ARG A 26 -8.82 4.84 -3.25
N SER A 27 -10.13 4.84 -3.06
CA SER A 27 -11.08 4.35 -4.07
C SER A 27 -11.16 5.27 -5.29
N ALA A 28 -10.62 6.49 -5.18
CA ALA A 28 -10.49 7.44 -6.27
C ALA A 28 -9.21 7.25 -7.11
N LEU A 29 -8.26 6.39 -6.69
CA LEU A 29 -7.07 6.10 -7.49
C LEU A 29 -7.47 5.32 -8.76
N ILE A 30 -6.87 5.72 -9.89
CA ILE A 30 -7.04 5.09 -11.19
C ILE A 30 -5.77 4.29 -11.51
N PRO A 31 -5.87 3.02 -11.93
CA PRO A 31 -4.72 2.23 -12.34
C PRO A 31 -4.08 2.81 -13.63
N ARG A 32 -3.05 3.64 -13.46
CA ARG A 32 -2.37 4.36 -14.56
C ARG A 32 -0.96 3.84 -14.80
N ILE A 33 -0.37 3.15 -13.83
CA ILE A 33 0.98 2.61 -13.91
C ILE A 33 0.92 1.09 -13.74
N VAL A 34 1.67 0.35 -14.56
CA VAL A 34 1.95 -1.06 -14.30
C VAL A 34 3.42 -1.17 -13.92
N HIS A 35 3.71 -1.76 -12.76
CA HIS A 35 5.07 -1.99 -12.31
C HIS A 35 5.40 -3.47 -12.31
N LEU A 36 6.52 -3.81 -12.94
CA LEU A 36 7.01 -5.18 -13.07
C LEU A 36 8.14 -5.39 -12.07
N GLY A 37 7.91 -6.25 -11.09
CA GLY A 37 8.85 -6.54 -10.01
C GLY A 37 8.52 -5.77 -8.73
N PHE A 38 7.55 -6.28 -7.96
CA PHE A 38 7.12 -5.73 -6.67
C PHE A 38 8.14 -6.01 -5.56
N GLY A 39 9.32 -5.41 -5.70
CA GLY A 39 10.45 -5.55 -4.78
C GLY A 39 10.46 -4.51 -3.66
N ALA A 40 11.39 -4.69 -2.71
CA ALA A 40 11.56 -3.76 -1.59
C ALA A 40 11.95 -2.34 -2.04
N PHE A 41 12.76 -2.22 -3.10
CA PHE A 41 13.16 -0.91 -3.61
C PHE A 41 11.99 -0.13 -4.21
N HIS A 42 11.16 -0.78 -5.04
CA HIS A 42 9.96 -0.17 -5.59
C HIS A 42 9.07 0.41 -4.49
N ARG A 43 8.81 -0.42 -3.49
CA ARG A 43 8.02 -0.07 -2.30
C ARG A 43 8.60 1.12 -1.55
N ALA A 44 9.89 1.12 -1.27
CA ALA A 44 10.53 2.17 -0.49
C ALA A 44 10.83 3.46 -1.27
N HIS A 45 10.60 3.48 -2.59
CA HIS A 45 11.02 4.60 -3.43
C HIS A 45 9.90 5.10 -4.36
N GLN A 46 9.60 4.42 -5.47
CA GLN A 46 8.62 4.90 -6.44
C GLN A 46 7.22 5.03 -5.82
N ALA A 47 6.80 4.03 -5.05
CA ALA A 47 5.49 4.05 -4.40
C ALA A 47 5.39 5.14 -3.31
N VAL A 48 6.50 5.47 -2.62
CA VAL A 48 6.55 6.60 -1.67
C VAL A 48 6.19 7.91 -2.35
N TYR A 49 6.76 8.17 -3.53
CA TYR A 49 6.44 9.40 -4.26
C TYR A 49 5.00 9.41 -4.78
N ALA A 50 4.47 8.26 -5.19
CA ALA A 50 3.07 8.16 -5.60
C ALA A 50 2.10 8.49 -4.45
N ASP A 51 2.35 7.95 -3.25
CA ASP A 51 1.58 8.26 -2.04
C ASP A 51 1.66 9.75 -1.64
N ILE A 52 2.86 10.34 -1.71
CA ILE A 52 3.04 11.79 -1.48
C ILE A 52 2.23 12.60 -2.50
N LEU A 53 2.29 12.23 -3.78
CA LEU A 53 1.53 12.91 -4.83
C LEU A 53 0.01 12.79 -4.64
N ALA A 54 -0.48 11.63 -4.21
CA ALA A 54 -1.89 11.43 -3.91
C ALA A 54 -2.32 12.25 -2.69
N SER A 55 -1.52 12.24 -1.63
CA SER A 55 -1.81 12.90 -0.35
C SER A 55 -1.71 14.43 -0.40
N GLU A 56 -0.64 14.96 -1.00
CA GLU A 56 -0.32 16.38 -0.97
C GLU A 56 -0.81 17.14 -2.22
N TYR A 57 -1.00 16.44 -3.34
CA TYR A 57 -1.29 17.05 -4.64
C TYR A 57 -2.56 16.50 -5.32
N GLY A 58 -3.28 15.58 -4.69
CA GLY A 58 -4.52 15.02 -5.22
C GLY A 58 -4.34 14.20 -6.50
N SER A 59 -3.15 13.60 -6.68
CA SER A 59 -2.91 12.70 -7.80
C SER A 59 -3.81 11.46 -7.73
N ASP A 60 -4.37 11.07 -8.88
CA ASP A 60 -5.19 9.86 -9.02
C ASP A 60 -4.39 8.69 -9.62
N TRP A 61 -3.06 8.76 -9.65
CA TRP A 61 -2.20 7.74 -10.25
C TRP A 61 -1.97 6.56 -9.31
N GLY A 62 -2.79 5.52 -9.44
CA GLY A 62 -2.58 4.21 -8.82
C GLY A 62 -1.73 3.28 -9.69
N TYR A 63 -1.16 2.24 -9.09
CA TYR A 63 -0.45 1.21 -9.83
C TYR A 63 -1.17 -0.14 -9.83
N ILE A 64 -0.77 -0.97 -10.79
CA ILE A 64 -0.93 -2.42 -10.80
C ILE A 64 0.46 -3.02 -10.61
N GLU A 65 0.64 -3.74 -9.51
CA GLU A 65 1.88 -4.43 -9.19
C GLU A 65 1.86 -5.85 -9.75
N VAL A 66 2.90 -6.22 -10.49
CA VAL A 66 3.02 -7.52 -11.13
C VAL A 66 4.39 -8.13 -10.84
N ASN A 67 4.40 -9.36 -10.35
CA ASN A 67 5.59 -10.20 -10.33
C ASN A 67 5.51 -11.22 -11.47
N LEU A 68 6.53 -11.25 -12.32
CA LEU A 68 6.62 -12.24 -13.41
C LEU A 68 7.24 -13.57 -12.93
N ILE A 69 8.13 -13.52 -11.94
CA ILE A 69 8.85 -14.67 -11.40
C ILE A 69 9.01 -14.48 -9.89
N GLY A 70 8.52 -15.44 -9.10
CA GLY A 70 8.63 -15.41 -7.64
C GLY A 70 7.77 -14.33 -6.98
N GLY A 71 7.79 -14.28 -5.64
CA GLY A 71 7.07 -13.27 -4.87
C GLY A 71 5.55 -13.48 -4.76
N GLU A 72 5.07 -14.69 -5.02
CA GLU A 72 3.65 -15.06 -4.88
C GLU A 72 3.13 -14.82 -3.46
N GLN A 73 3.91 -15.21 -2.45
CA GLN A 73 3.56 -14.99 -1.04
C GLN A 73 3.41 -13.51 -0.73
N GLN A 74 4.30 -12.65 -1.24
CA GLN A 74 4.25 -11.21 -0.98
C GLN A 74 2.97 -10.60 -1.56
N ILE A 75 2.56 -11.01 -2.76
CA ILE A 75 1.30 -10.57 -3.36
C ILE A 75 0.10 -11.09 -2.56
N ALA A 76 0.14 -12.35 -2.12
CA ALA A 76 -0.92 -12.92 -1.29
C ALA A 76 -1.06 -12.19 0.07
N ASP A 77 0.06 -11.84 0.72
CA ASP A 77 0.07 -11.07 1.97
C ASP A 77 -0.57 -9.70 1.77
N LEU A 78 -0.25 -8.99 0.68
CA LEU A 78 -0.88 -7.70 0.38
C LEU A 78 -2.39 -7.83 0.15
N GLN A 79 -2.84 -8.87 -0.56
CA GLN A 79 -4.27 -9.08 -0.80
C GLN A 79 -5.07 -9.26 0.49
N GLN A 80 -4.44 -9.82 1.54
CA GLN A 80 -5.06 -9.96 2.87
C GLN A 80 -5.04 -8.67 3.69
N GLN A 81 -4.25 -7.68 3.27
CA GLN A 81 -4.02 -6.41 3.97
C GLN A 81 -4.71 -5.23 3.28
N ASP A 82 -5.74 -5.47 2.46
CA ASP A 82 -6.34 -4.45 1.60
C ASP A 82 -5.29 -3.71 0.76
N LEU A 83 -4.27 -4.42 0.27
CA LEU A 83 -3.14 -3.88 -0.49
C LEU A 83 -2.31 -2.82 0.25
N LEU A 84 -2.39 -2.76 1.58
CA LEU A 84 -1.59 -1.88 2.42
C LEU A 84 -0.24 -2.51 2.76
N TYR A 85 0.80 -1.68 2.86
CA TYR A 85 2.05 -2.03 3.50
C TYR A 85 2.74 -0.80 4.12
N THR A 86 3.71 -1.05 4.99
CA THR A 86 4.48 0.00 5.67
C THR A 86 5.87 0.16 5.06
N VAL A 87 6.33 1.40 4.97
CA VAL A 87 7.74 1.76 4.78
C VAL A 87 8.24 2.42 6.05
N ALA A 88 9.22 1.81 6.70
CA ALA A 88 9.87 2.36 7.89
C ALA A 88 11.19 3.04 7.50
N GLU A 89 11.29 4.33 7.79
CA GLU A 89 12.49 5.13 7.62
C GLU A 89 13.34 5.10 8.89
N MET A 90 14.58 4.64 8.75
CA MET A 90 15.56 4.59 9.83
C MET A 90 16.82 5.35 9.40
N SER A 91 17.32 6.18 10.31
CA SER A 91 18.56 6.93 10.16
C SER A 91 19.47 6.67 11.37
N ALA A 92 20.71 7.15 11.33
CA ALA A 92 21.64 7.02 12.45
C ALA A 92 21.12 7.72 13.73
N ASP A 93 20.34 8.80 13.57
CA ASP A 93 19.90 9.65 14.68
C ASP A 93 18.49 9.30 15.18
N ALA A 94 17.66 8.63 14.37
CA ALA A 94 16.28 8.31 14.73
C ALA A 94 15.63 7.22 13.86
N TRP A 95 14.61 6.58 14.44
CA TRP A 95 13.52 5.91 13.73
C TRP A 95 12.44 6.96 13.46
N THR A 96 12.37 7.47 12.23
CA THR A 96 11.74 8.77 12.02
C THR A 96 10.35 8.72 11.39
N ARG A 97 9.95 7.64 10.71
CA ARG A 97 8.58 7.51 10.20
C ARG A 97 8.27 6.12 9.67
N ALA A 98 7.06 5.65 9.95
CA ALA A 98 6.40 4.62 9.17
C ALA A 98 5.39 5.32 8.25
N ARG A 99 5.53 5.17 6.93
CA ARG A 99 4.56 5.66 5.94
C ARG A 99 3.80 4.46 5.40
N TRP A 100 2.47 4.54 5.43
CA TRP A 100 1.63 3.59 4.71
C TRP A 100 1.64 3.94 3.25
N LEU A 101 1.90 2.95 2.41
CA LEU A 101 1.83 3.10 0.97
C LEU A 101 0.73 2.23 0.44
N VAL A 102 -0.09 2.86 -0.37
CA VAL A 102 -1.42 2.35 -0.57
C VAL A 102 -1.88 2.52 -1.99
N TRP A 103 -2.19 1.35 -2.56
CA TRP A 103 -2.82 1.08 -3.84
C TRP A 103 -4.32 1.30 -3.81
#